data_AF-A0A7W7ZTA1-F1
#
_entry.id   AF-A0A7W7ZTA1-F1
#
_cell.length_a   1.000
_cell.length_b   1.000
_cell.length_c   1.000
_cell.angle_alpha   90.00
_cell.angle_beta   90.00
_cell.angle_gamma   90.00
#
_symmetry.space_group_name_H-M   'P 1'
#
loop_
_entity.id
_entity.type
_entity.pdbx_description
1 polymer ?
#
loop_
_entity_poly.entity_id
_entity_poly.type
_entity_poly.pdbx_seq_one_letter_code
_entity_poly.pdbx_strand_id
1 'polypeptide(L)'
;MRGDDKQQFGVFSYVSAEARIASDHPLRSIRKMLDEALEGLSGHFDKLYASGGRPSIAPEKLVRALLLQALYSVRSERQLMEQLNYNLLFRWFVGLNMDDPIWDVTVFTKNRQRLIAGEVSERLLLAVLEQAHAKQLLSQEHFTVDGTLIQAWANRRSFKEKCDPPQRGTGARGRKLKRDTHESSTDPDSRLYKKSASMTAVPCYLGHVLTE
;
A
#
# COMPACT_ATOMS: atom_id res chain seq x y z
N MET A 1 35.16 31.30 -5.54
CA MET A 1 34.34 32.19 -6.41
C MET A 1 32.91 31.70 -6.36
N ARG A 2 31.93 32.60 -6.25
CA ARG A 2 30.50 32.27 -6.30
C ARG A 2 30.09 32.12 -7.76
N GLY A 3 29.42 31.02 -8.11
CA GLY A 3 28.87 30.81 -9.45
C GLY A 3 27.63 31.68 -9.71
N ASP A 4 27.35 31.95 -10.98
CA ASP A 4 26.17 32.71 -11.39
C ASP A 4 24.88 31.90 -11.20
N ASP A 5 23.89 32.50 -10.54
CA ASP A 5 22.54 31.94 -10.42
C ASP A 5 21.72 32.28 -11.67
N LYS A 6 21.84 31.45 -12.71
CA LYS A 6 21.08 31.59 -13.96
C LYS A 6 19.78 30.80 -13.88
N GLN A 7 18.67 31.50 -13.69
CA GLN A 7 17.32 30.91 -13.73
C GLN A 7 16.76 30.98 -15.15
N GLN A 8 17.12 30.00 -15.99
CA GLN A 8 16.53 29.83 -17.31
C GLN A 8 15.66 28.58 -17.33
N PHE A 9 14.35 28.76 -17.50
CA PHE A 9 13.41 27.65 -17.62
C PHE A 9 13.52 27.07 -19.03
N GLY A 10 14.09 25.87 -19.14
CA GLY A 10 14.14 25.15 -20.41
C GLY A 10 12.74 24.75 -20.87
N VAL A 11 12.42 25.00 -22.14
CA VAL A 11 11.13 24.61 -22.75
C VAL A 11 11.07 23.11 -23.01
N PHE A 12 12.22 22.46 -23.22
CA PHE A 12 12.35 21.01 -23.44
C PHE A 12 13.48 20.43 -22.57
N SER A 13 13.26 19.24 -22.01
CA SER A 13 14.25 18.47 -21.26
C SER A 13 14.58 17.18 -22.01
N TYR A 14 15.81 17.04 -22.49
CA TYR A 14 16.29 15.80 -23.13
C TYR A 14 16.81 14.76 -22.13
N VAL A 15 16.87 15.09 -20.85
CA VAL A 15 17.29 14.16 -19.79
C VAL A 15 16.07 13.34 -19.34
N SER A 16 16.17 12.02 -19.45
CA SER A 16 15.14 11.10 -18.99
C SER A 16 15.04 11.08 -17.46
N ALA A 17 13.88 10.69 -16.93
CA ALA A 17 13.72 10.50 -15.48
C ALA A 17 14.67 9.41 -14.95
N GLU A 18 14.93 8.38 -15.76
CA GLU A 18 15.91 7.31 -15.51
C GLU A 18 17.30 7.86 -15.20
N ALA A 19 17.80 8.80 -16.01
CA ALA A 19 19.13 9.38 -15.84
C ALA A 19 19.25 10.29 -14.61
N ARG A 20 18.13 10.80 -14.08
CA ARG A 20 18.13 11.67 -12.88
C ARG A 20 18.18 10.91 -11.58
N ILE A 21 17.87 9.61 -11.59
CA ILE A 21 17.77 8.80 -10.38
C ILE A 21 19.08 8.04 -10.21
N ALA A 22 19.71 8.25 -9.06
CA ALA A 22 20.98 7.62 -8.72
C ALA A 22 20.92 6.10 -8.92
N SER A 23 21.99 5.51 -9.46
CA SER A 23 22.06 4.09 -9.81
C SER A 23 21.98 3.16 -8.59
N ASP A 24 22.38 3.66 -7.42
CA ASP A 24 22.35 2.99 -6.12
C ASP A 24 21.04 3.22 -5.34
N HIS A 25 20.08 3.95 -5.90
CA HIS A 25 18.83 4.26 -5.21
C HIS A 25 18.03 2.98 -4.91
N PRO A 26 17.57 2.75 -3.65
CA PRO A 26 16.96 1.48 -3.23
C PRO A 26 15.70 1.11 -4.03
N LEU A 27 14.91 2.11 -4.44
CA LEU A 27 13.72 1.89 -5.28
C LEU A 27 14.04 1.20 -6.61
N ARG A 28 15.27 1.21 -7.12
CA ARG A 28 15.65 0.45 -8.33
C ARG A 28 15.54 -1.04 -8.12
N SER A 29 16.09 -1.53 -7.01
CA SER A 29 15.99 -2.95 -6.65
C SER A 29 14.54 -3.37 -6.40
N ILE A 30 13.80 -2.54 -5.66
CA ILE A 30 12.38 -2.77 -5.35
C ILE A 30 11.54 -2.77 -6.62
N ARG A 31 11.77 -1.81 -7.52
CA ARG A 31 11.05 -1.73 -8.80
C ARG A 31 11.27 -2.97 -9.64
N LYS A 32 12.51 -3.44 -9.77
CA LYS A 32 12.83 -4.66 -10.52
C LYS A 32 12.08 -5.88 -9.96
N MET A 33 12.15 -6.09 -8.65
CA MET A 33 11.45 -7.18 -7.95
C MET A 33 9.93 -7.10 -8.17
N LEU A 34 9.37 -5.89 -8.08
CA LEU A 34 7.95 -5.66 -8.29
C LEU A 34 7.55 -5.89 -9.75
N ASP A 35 8.32 -5.41 -10.71
CA ASP A 35 8.03 -5.56 -12.13
C ASP A 35 8.05 -7.05 -12.53
N GLU A 36 9.00 -7.84 -12.01
CA GLU A 36 9.05 -9.31 -12.16
C GLU A 36 7.78 -9.97 -11.56
N ALA A 37 7.32 -9.52 -10.40
CA ALA A 37 6.09 -10.06 -9.78
C ALA A 37 4.83 -9.69 -10.57
N LEU A 38 4.77 -8.46 -11.09
CA LEU A 38 3.63 -7.95 -11.86
C LEU A 38 3.50 -8.63 -13.22
N GLU A 39 4.61 -8.98 -13.86
CA GLU A 39 4.61 -9.71 -15.14
C GLU A 39 3.91 -11.07 -15.01
N GLY A 40 4.17 -11.80 -13.93
CA GLY A 40 3.48 -13.06 -13.61
C GLY A 40 1.97 -12.90 -13.30
N LEU A 41 1.52 -11.69 -12.98
CA LEU A 41 0.13 -11.38 -12.65
C LEU A 41 -0.68 -10.83 -13.84
N SER A 42 -0.05 -10.52 -14.97
CA SER A 42 -0.67 -9.94 -16.17
C SER A 42 -1.97 -10.65 -16.58
N GLY A 43 -1.95 -11.98 -16.71
CA GLY A 43 -3.15 -12.75 -17.09
C GLY A 43 -4.28 -12.75 -16.04
N HIS A 44 -3.99 -12.39 -14.78
CA HIS A 44 -5.02 -12.16 -13.77
C HIS A 44 -5.60 -10.75 -13.87
N PHE A 45 -4.77 -9.76 -14.18
CA PHE A 45 -5.23 -8.39 -14.40
C PHE A 45 -6.22 -8.30 -15.56
N ASP A 46 -6.01 -9.06 -16.64
CA ASP A 46 -6.94 -9.11 -17.77
C ASP A 46 -8.36 -9.54 -17.38
N LYS A 47 -8.51 -10.33 -16.30
CA LYS A 47 -9.83 -10.76 -15.79
C LYS A 47 -10.53 -9.69 -14.96
N LEU A 48 -9.77 -8.78 -14.36
CA LEU A 48 -10.29 -7.72 -13.49
C LEU A 48 -10.73 -6.47 -14.26
N TYR A 49 -10.30 -6.34 -15.52
CA TYR A 49 -10.58 -5.20 -16.38
C TYR A 49 -11.44 -5.64 -17.56
N ALA A 50 -12.38 -4.78 -17.95
CA ALA A 50 -13.20 -5.04 -19.13
C ALA A 50 -12.33 -4.98 -20.39
N SER A 51 -12.63 -5.84 -21.36
CA SER A 51 -11.93 -5.88 -22.66
C SER A 51 -12.18 -4.66 -23.55
N GLY A 52 -13.08 -3.74 -23.15
CA GLY A 52 -13.41 -2.53 -23.90
C GLY A 52 -13.85 -1.36 -23.02
N GLY A 53 -13.84 -0.16 -23.61
CA GLY A 53 -14.20 1.10 -22.97
C GLY A 53 -13.05 2.09 -22.89
N ARG A 54 -13.25 3.19 -22.13
CA ARG A 54 -12.19 4.17 -21.89
C ARG A 54 -11.05 3.50 -21.11
N PRO A 55 -9.78 3.64 -21.53
CA PRO A 55 -8.66 3.07 -20.79
C PRO A 55 -8.64 3.62 -19.36
N SER A 56 -8.69 2.70 -18.39
CA SER A 56 -8.53 3.03 -16.97
C SER A 56 -7.05 3.04 -16.59
N ILE A 57 -6.77 3.36 -15.33
CA ILE A 57 -5.41 3.27 -14.79
C ILE A 57 -4.96 1.80 -14.84
N ALA A 58 -3.80 1.54 -15.44
CA ALA A 58 -3.21 0.22 -15.50
C ALA A 58 -2.95 -0.34 -14.08
N PRO A 59 -3.31 -1.61 -13.81
CA PRO A 59 -3.17 -2.21 -12.48
C PRO A 59 -1.74 -2.20 -11.96
N GLU A 60 -0.75 -2.35 -12.84
CA GLU A 60 0.67 -2.29 -12.52
C GLU A 60 1.04 -0.91 -11.97
N LYS A 61 0.53 0.16 -12.60
CA LYS A 61 0.75 1.54 -12.15
C LYS A 61 0.08 1.81 -10.79
N LEU A 62 -1.10 1.22 -10.55
CA LEU A 62 -1.77 1.32 -9.25
C LEU A 62 -0.96 0.63 -8.15
N VAL A 63 -0.50 -0.60 -8.39
CA VAL A 63 0.30 -1.34 -7.40
C VAL A 63 1.59 -0.59 -7.07
N ARG A 64 2.31 -0.08 -8.09
CA ARG A 64 3.52 0.73 -7.87
C ARG A 64 3.21 1.99 -7.05
N ALA A 65 2.11 2.68 -7.33
CA ALA A 65 1.72 3.88 -6.59
C ALA A 65 1.34 3.57 -5.13
N LEU A 66 0.63 2.47 -4.88
CA LEU A 66 0.30 2.03 -3.51
C LEU A 66 1.55 1.61 -2.74
N LEU A 67 2.52 0.97 -3.41
CA LEU A 67 3.79 0.63 -2.77
C LEU A 67 4.56 1.89 -2.37
N LEU A 68 4.61 2.93 -3.21
CA LEU A 68 5.19 4.22 -2.81
C LEU A 68 4.48 4.83 -1.62
N GLN A 69 3.13 4.76 -1.59
CA GLN A 69 2.35 5.27 -0.48
C GLN A 69 2.75 4.60 0.84
N ALA A 70 2.96 3.28 0.83
CA ALA A 70 3.43 2.53 1.98
C ALA A 70 4.89 2.87 2.36
N LEU A 71 5.81 2.81 1.41
CA LEU A 71 7.25 3.02 1.64
C LEU A 71 7.56 4.42 2.16
N TYR A 72 6.88 5.45 1.66
CA TYR A 72 7.09 6.84 2.06
C TYR A 72 6.06 7.33 3.08
N SER A 73 5.21 6.45 3.61
CA SER A 73 4.17 6.80 4.60
C SER A 73 3.31 7.99 4.16
N VAL A 74 2.95 8.03 2.87
CA VAL A 74 2.13 9.11 2.31
C VAL A 74 0.71 8.98 2.85
N ARG A 75 0.24 10.05 3.50
CA ARG A 75 -0.92 9.98 4.41
C ARG A 75 -2.26 9.88 3.69
N SER A 76 -2.32 10.21 2.41
CA SER A 76 -3.56 10.15 1.64
C SER A 76 -3.31 9.97 0.15
N GLU A 77 -4.30 9.43 -0.56
CA GLU A 77 -4.28 9.30 -2.02
C GLU A 77 -4.21 10.67 -2.72
N ARG A 78 -4.80 11.72 -2.11
CA ARG A 78 -4.68 13.10 -2.62
C ARG A 78 -3.23 13.58 -2.58
N GLN A 79 -2.57 13.39 -1.43
CA GLN A 79 -1.15 13.71 -1.28
C GLN A 79 -0.29 12.85 -2.22
N LEU A 80 -0.67 11.60 -2.48
CA LEU A 80 0.02 10.74 -3.44
C LEU A 80 -0.10 11.30 -4.87
N MET A 81 -1.29 11.73 -5.30
CA MET A 81 -1.47 12.36 -6.62
C MET A 81 -0.68 13.68 -6.72
N GLU A 82 -0.66 14.49 -5.67
CA GLU A 82 0.18 15.69 -5.61
C GLU A 82 1.67 15.35 -5.76
N GLN A 83 2.17 14.36 -5.02
CA GLN A 83 3.56 13.90 -5.14
C GLN A 83 3.85 13.37 -6.54
N LEU A 84 2.96 12.59 -7.15
CA LEU A 84 3.14 12.15 -8.54
C LEU A 84 3.14 13.32 -9.53
N ASN A 85 2.53 14.46 -9.20
CA ASN A 85 2.49 15.62 -10.08
C ASN A 85 3.87 16.29 -10.21
N TYR A 86 4.66 16.38 -9.13
CA TYR A 86 5.94 17.11 -9.15
C TYR A 86 7.18 16.25 -8.86
N ASN A 87 7.03 15.06 -8.28
CA ASN A 87 8.15 14.24 -7.84
C ASN A 87 8.59 13.28 -8.95
N LEU A 88 9.71 13.60 -9.61
CA LEU A 88 10.27 12.81 -10.69
C LEU A 88 10.60 11.36 -10.28
N LEU A 89 11.04 11.14 -9.05
CA LEU A 89 11.33 9.80 -8.53
C LEU A 89 10.05 8.95 -8.47
N PHE A 90 8.95 9.55 -8.02
CA PHE A 90 7.67 8.84 -7.89
C PHE A 90 7.09 8.53 -9.27
N ARG A 91 7.14 9.50 -10.19
CA ARG A 91 6.71 9.30 -11.59
C ARG A 91 7.49 8.18 -12.26
N TRP A 92 8.82 8.23 -12.13
CA TRP A 92 9.68 7.19 -12.65
C TRP A 92 9.29 5.83 -12.08
N PHE A 93 9.19 5.71 -10.75
CA PHE A 93 8.91 4.44 -10.10
C PHE A 93 7.57 3.85 -10.55
N VAL A 94 6.54 4.69 -10.73
CA VAL A 94 5.21 4.27 -11.21
C VAL A 94 5.22 3.92 -12.71
N GLY A 95 6.18 4.43 -13.48
CA GLY A 95 6.21 4.29 -14.94
C GLY A 95 5.36 5.35 -15.66
N LEU A 96 5.39 6.58 -15.15
CA LEU A 96 4.85 7.78 -15.80
C LEU A 96 5.99 8.57 -16.43
N ASN A 97 5.78 9.08 -17.65
CA ASN A 97 6.67 10.05 -18.26
C ASN A 97 6.61 11.37 -17.48
N MET A 98 7.49 12.33 -17.77
CA MET A 98 7.42 13.65 -17.11
C MET A 98 6.13 14.39 -17.43
N ASP A 99 5.64 14.27 -18.66
CA ASP A 99 4.53 15.08 -19.18
C ASP A 99 3.16 14.38 -19.09
N ASP A 100 3.11 13.10 -18.68
CA ASP A 100 1.84 12.38 -18.57
C ASP A 100 0.91 13.10 -17.55
N PRO A 101 -0.39 13.27 -17.85
CA PRO A 101 -1.31 13.82 -16.86
C PRO A 101 -1.45 12.88 -15.67
N ILE A 102 -1.52 13.44 -14.46
CA ILE A 102 -1.83 12.66 -13.25
C ILE A 102 -3.33 12.36 -13.20
N TRP A 103 -3.65 11.20 -12.62
CA TRP A 103 -5.01 10.73 -12.47
C TRP A 103 -5.79 11.56 -11.45
N ASP A 104 -7.09 11.69 -11.70
CA ASP A 104 -7.98 12.22 -10.68
C ASP A 104 -8.03 11.29 -9.45
N VAL A 105 -8.04 11.88 -8.25
CA VAL A 105 -8.00 11.15 -6.99
C VAL A 105 -9.18 10.17 -6.88
N THR A 106 -10.38 10.57 -7.32
CA THR A 106 -11.57 9.71 -7.20
C THR A 106 -11.49 8.51 -8.13
N VAL A 107 -10.87 8.67 -9.31
CA VAL A 107 -10.62 7.57 -10.25
C VAL A 107 -9.61 6.61 -9.64
N PHE A 108 -8.54 7.12 -9.03
CA PHE A 108 -7.55 6.31 -8.31
C PHE A 108 -8.21 5.50 -7.19
N THR A 109 -8.99 6.13 -6.32
CA THR A 109 -9.67 5.46 -5.20
C THR A 109 -10.56 4.31 -5.68
N LYS A 110 -11.36 4.53 -6.73
CA LYS A 110 -12.27 3.51 -7.28
C LYS A 110 -11.51 2.33 -7.88
N ASN A 111 -10.42 2.60 -8.59
CA ASN A 111 -9.61 1.53 -9.16
C ASN A 111 -8.86 0.74 -8.08
N ARG A 112 -8.34 1.41 -7.03
CA ARG A 112 -7.76 0.74 -5.86
C ARG A 112 -8.76 -0.20 -5.19
N GLN A 113 -9.99 0.25 -4.95
CA GLN A 113 -11.03 -0.58 -4.36
C GLN A 113 -11.31 -1.83 -5.19
N ARG A 114 -11.37 -1.69 -6.53
CA ARG A 114 -11.51 -2.83 -7.44
C ARG A 114 -10.31 -3.77 -7.39
N LEU A 115 -9.09 -3.23 -7.35
CA LEU A 115 -7.85 -4.01 -7.26
C LEU A 115 -7.81 -4.86 -5.98
N ILE A 116 -8.20 -4.28 -4.85
CA ILE A 116 -8.27 -4.98 -3.56
C ILE A 116 -9.36 -6.07 -3.59
N ALA A 117 -10.53 -5.76 -4.15
CA ALA A 117 -11.61 -6.74 -4.31
C ALA A 117 -11.23 -7.90 -5.25
N GLY A 118 -10.26 -7.69 -6.13
CA GLY A 118 -9.75 -8.70 -7.07
C GLY A 118 -8.67 -9.63 -6.52
N GLU A 119 -8.44 -9.64 -5.19
CA GLU A 119 -7.46 -10.49 -4.50
C GLU A 119 -6.01 -10.34 -5.02
N VAL A 120 -5.71 -9.20 -5.66
CA VAL A 120 -4.38 -8.92 -6.21
C VAL A 120 -3.31 -8.89 -5.12
N SER A 121 -3.64 -8.39 -3.94
CA SER A 121 -2.70 -8.26 -2.82
C SER A 121 -2.13 -9.61 -2.37
N GLU A 122 -2.97 -10.64 -2.30
CA GLU A 122 -2.55 -11.99 -1.89
C GLU A 122 -1.63 -12.60 -2.94
N ARG A 123 -2.01 -12.51 -4.22
CA ARG A 123 -1.18 -13.06 -5.31
C ARG A 123 0.15 -12.34 -5.46
N LEU A 124 0.16 -11.02 -5.26
CA LEU A 124 1.39 -10.25 -5.25
C LEU A 124 2.32 -10.69 -4.12
N LEU A 125 1.78 -10.92 -2.91
CA LEU A 125 2.55 -11.42 -1.79
C LEU A 125 3.13 -12.80 -2.10
N LEU A 126 2.33 -13.73 -2.64
CA LEU A 126 2.79 -15.06 -3.04
C LEU A 126 3.89 -14.98 -4.09
N ALA A 127 3.75 -14.14 -5.12
CA ALA A 127 4.78 -13.96 -6.14
C ALA A 127 6.10 -13.43 -5.55
N VAL A 128 6.04 -12.51 -4.58
CA VAL A 128 7.23 -12.01 -3.88
C VAL A 128 7.86 -13.10 -3.00
N LEU A 129 7.04 -13.92 -2.33
CA LEU A 129 7.53 -15.05 -1.53
C LEU A 129 8.20 -16.11 -2.41
N GLU A 130 7.65 -16.42 -3.58
CA GLU A 130 8.28 -17.33 -4.54
C GLU A 130 9.66 -16.81 -5.00
N GLN A 131 9.78 -15.51 -5.28
CA GLN A 131 11.06 -14.89 -5.59
C GLN A 131 12.06 -14.99 -4.43
N ALA A 132 11.59 -14.80 -3.19
CA ALA A 132 12.44 -14.93 -1.99
C ALA A 132 12.88 -16.38 -1.77
N HIS A 133 11.98 -17.34 -1.97
CA HIS A 133 12.27 -18.77 -1.90
C HIS A 133 13.32 -19.19 -2.94
N ALA A 134 13.15 -18.75 -4.19
CA ALA A 134 14.10 -19.03 -5.27
C ALA A 134 15.50 -18.47 -5.00
N LYS A 135 15.59 -17.37 -4.23
CA LYS A 135 16.85 -16.75 -3.79
C LYS A 135 17.38 -17.33 -2.47
N GLN A 136 16.74 -18.37 -1.92
CA GLN A 136 17.10 -18.99 -0.64
C GLN A 136 17.11 -17.97 0.52
N LEU A 137 16.19 -17.00 0.49
CA LEU A 137 16.05 -15.98 1.52
C LEU A 137 15.05 -16.37 2.62
N LEU A 138 14.40 -17.53 2.48
CA LEU A 138 13.46 -18.07 3.46
C LEU A 138 14.14 -19.19 4.24
N SER A 139 13.91 -19.23 5.56
CA SER A 139 14.32 -20.33 6.43
C SER A 139 13.08 -21.04 6.95
N GLN A 140 13.18 -22.35 7.20
CA GLN A 140 12.13 -23.15 7.84
C GLN A 140 12.54 -23.60 9.26
N GLU A 141 13.71 -23.18 9.74
CA GLU A 141 14.30 -23.70 10.98
C GLU A 141 13.67 -23.09 12.25
N HIS A 142 13.15 -21.86 12.17
CA HIS A 142 12.68 -21.11 13.32
C HIS A 142 11.37 -20.37 13.04
N PHE A 143 10.26 -21.03 13.36
CA PHE A 143 8.94 -20.42 13.33
C PHE A 143 8.75 -19.46 14.51
N THR A 144 8.56 -18.18 14.22
CA THR A 144 8.28 -17.15 15.24
C THR A 144 6.88 -16.59 15.06
N VAL A 145 6.02 -16.73 16.07
CA VAL A 145 4.73 -16.04 16.12
C VAL A 145 4.94 -14.65 16.68
N ASP A 146 5.16 -13.66 15.82
CA ASP A 146 5.09 -12.26 16.25
C ASP A 146 3.68 -11.70 16.08
N GLY A 147 3.06 -11.32 17.19
CA GLY A 147 1.83 -10.54 17.19
C GLY A 147 2.13 -9.08 16.87
N THR A 148 2.50 -8.79 15.62
CA THR A 148 2.77 -7.41 15.20
C THR A 148 1.47 -6.61 15.18
N LEU A 149 1.39 -5.61 16.07
CA LEU A 149 0.31 -4.64 16.05
C LEU A 149 0.62 -3.59 14.96
N ILE A 150 -0.09 -3.66 13.83
CA ILE A 150 -0.03 -2.62 12.81
C ILE A 150 -0.94 -1.49 13.27
N GLN A 151 -0.38 -0.35 13.69
CA GLN A 151 -1.20 0.77 14.15
C GLN A 151 -2.11 1.27 13.03
N ALA A 152 -3.40 1.39 13.34
CA ALA A 152 -4.37 1.95 12.45
C ALA A 152 -4.27 3.48 12.48
N TRP A 153 -4.56 4.14 11.35
CA TRP A 153 -4.71 5.60 11.30
C TRP A 153 -6.08 6.04 11.85
N ALA A 154 -6.41 5.56 13.04
CA ALA A 154 -7.61 5.89 13.76
C ALA A 154 -7.24 6.48 15.12
N ASN A 155 -7.96 7.52 15.54
CA ASN A 155 -7.82 8.03 16.90
C ASN A 155 -8.57 7.10 17.87
N ARG A 156 -8.06 6.85 19.09
CA ARG A 156 -8.82 6.11 20.11
C ARG A 156 -10.21 6.66 20.36
N ARG A 157 -10.39 7.99 20.25
CA ARG A 157 -11.69 8.67 20.42
C ARG A 157 -12.70 8.37 19.32
N SER A 158 -12.27 7.77 18.21
CA SER A 158 -13.16 7.35 17.12
C SER A 158 -13.99 6.11 17.47
N PHE A 159 -13.61 5.34 18.51
CA PHE A 159 -14.35 4.15 18.92
C PHE A 159 -15.63 4.53 19.65
N LYS A 160 -16.76 4.13 19.08
CA LYS A 160 -18.11 4.37 19.60
C LYS A 160 -18.88 3.05 19.69
N GLU A 161 -19.96 3.04 20.47
CA GLU A 161 -20.87 1.90 20.51
C GLU A 161 -21.55 1.71 19.15
N LYS A 162 -21.69 0.45 18.73
CA LYS A 162 -22.43 0.10 17.52
C LYS A 162 -23.91 0.38 17.70
N CYS A 163 -24.57 0.79 16.62
CA CYS A 163 -26.03 0.97 16.63
C CYS A 163 -26.78 -0.35 16.93
N ASP A 164 -26.28 -1.49 16.45
CA ASP A 164 -26.89 -2.80 16.71
C ASP A 164 -25.82 -3.85 17.11
N PRO A 165 -25.48 -3.94 18.40
CA PRO A 165 -24.48 -4.91 18.87
C PRO A 165 -25.08 -6.32 18.93
N PRO A 166 -24.32 -7.36 18.55
CA PRO A 166 -24.82 -8.73 18.50
C PRO A 166 -25.31 -9.21 19.87
N GLN A 167 -26.37 -10.04 19.88
CA GLN A 167 -26.93 -10.59 21.13
C GLN A 167 -25.96 -11.56 21.84
N ARG A 168 -25.15 -12.30 21.08
CA ARG A 168 -24.11 -13.20 21.57
C ARG A 168 -22.73 -12.70 21.12
N GLY A 169 -21.77 -12.68 22.04
CA GLY A 169 -20.42 -12.17 21.77
C GLY A 169 -19.44 -13.23 21.27
N THR A 170 -18.27 -12.77 20.82
CA THR A 170 -17.17 -13.61 20.32
C THR A 170 -16.26 -14.13 21.44
N GLY A 171 -16.50 -13.77 22.70
CA GLY A 171 -15.73 -14.26 23.84
C GLY A 171 -16.07 -15.69 24.24
N ALA A 172 -15.24 -16.27 25.10
CA ALA A 172 -15.48 -17.59 25.68
C ALA A 172 -16.90 -17.67 26.28
N ARG A 173 -17.61 -18.77 25.98
CA ARG A 173 -19.03 -18.99 26.36
C ARG A 173 -20.01 -17.93 25.82
N GLY A 174 -19.67 -17.24 24.73
CA GLY A 174 -20.53 -16.24 24.09
C GLY A 174 -20.53 -14.87 24.79
N ARG A 175 -19.54 -14.60 25.65
CA ARG A 175 -19.42 -13.32 26.35
C ARG A 175 -19.19 -12.19 25.35
N LYS A 176 -19.95 -11.10 25.45
CA LYS A 176 -19.70 -9.86 24.69
C LYS A 176 -18.37 -9.24 25.09
N LEU A 177 -17.52 -9.02 24.11
CA LEU A 177 -16.25 -8.29 24.25
C LEU A 177 -16.40 -6.88 23.67
N LYS A 178 -15.46 -5.98 23.99
CA LYS A 178 -15.49 -4.61 23.44
C LYS A 178 -15.44 -4.57 21.91
N ARG A 179 -14.82 -5.56 21.26
CA ARG A 179 -14.83 -5.70 19.79
C ARG A 179 -16.20 -6.02 19.19
N ASP A 180 -17.09 -6.60 19.99
CA ASP A 180 -18.45 -6.92 19.56
C ASP A 180 -19.36 -5.69 19.67
N THR A 181 -19.13 -4.84 20.68
CA THR A 181 -20.00 -3.70 21.01
C THR A 181 -19.53 -2.37 20.49
N HIS A 182 -18.23 -2.19 20.19
CA HIS A 182 -17.65 -0.92 19.74
C HIS A 182 -16.95 -1.06 18.38
N GLU A 183 -17.01 0.00 17.58
CA GLU A 183 -16.28 0.14 16.31
C GLU A 183 -15.75 1.56 16.14
N SER A 184 -14.68 1.72 15.34
CA SER A 184 -14.17 3.04 15.00
C SER A 184 -15.00 3.66 13.89
N SER A 185 -15.37 4.94 14.07
CA SER A 185 -16.06 5.72 13.05
C SER A 185 -15.17 6.12 11.87
N THR A 186 -13.84 6.07 12.05
CA THR A 186 -12.87 6.45 11.00
C THR A 186 -12.33 5.25 10.24
N ASP A 187 -12.33 4.08 10.87
CA ASP A 187 -11.70 2.86 10.33
C ASP A 187 -12.37 1.61 10.92
N PRO A 188 -13.46 1.12 10.31
CA PRO A 188 -14.29 0.04 10.86
C PRO A 188 -13.55 -1.28 11.11
N ASP A 189 -12.48 -1.52 10.35
CA ASP A 189 -11.67 -2.74 10.43
C ASP A 189 -10.65 -2.70 11.58
N SER A 190 -10.36 -1.51 12.10
CA SER A 190 -9.46 -1.35 13.25
C SER A 190 -10.05 -1.89 14.55
N ARG A 191 -9.19 -2.39 15.42
CA ARG A 191 -9.54 -2.89 16.76
C ARG A 191 -8.66 -2.25 17.82
N LEU A 192 -9.15 -2.19 19.06
CA LEU A 192 -8.35 -1.75 20.20
C LEU A 192 -7.57 -2.94 20.79
N TYR A 193 -6.24 -2.93 20.65
CA TYR A 193 -5.37 -3.91 21.30
C TYR A 193 -4.31 -3.26 22.17
N LYS A 194 -3.84 -4.01 23.17
CA LYS A 194 -2.68 -3.70 24.00
C LYS A 194 -1.74 -4.90 24.03
N LYS A 195 -0.44 -4.67 23.93
CA LYS A 195 0.58 -5.74 23.99
C LYS A 195 0.67 -6.38 25.38
N SER A 196 0.42 -5.60 26.43
CA SER A 196 0.46 -6.05 27.82
C SER A 196 -0.70 -5.48 28.63
N ALA A 197 -0.94 -6.05 29.81
CA ALA A 197 -1.97 -5.54 30.71
C ALA A 197 -1.76 -4.06 31.11
N SER A 198 -0.49 -3.67 31.25
CA SER A 198 -0.04 -2.33 31.66
C SER A 198 -0.03 -1.29 30.53
N MET A 199 0.01 -1.71 29.27
CA MET A 199 -0.02 -0.79 28.14
C MET A 199 -1.42 -0.29 27.81
N THR A 200 -1.46 0.92 27.27
CA THR A 200 -2.68 1.52 26.75
C THR A 200 -3.11 0.83 25.47
N ALA A 201 -4.42 0.57 25.33
CA ALA A 201 -4.95 0.01 24.09
C ALA A 201 -4.91 1.04 22.96
N VAL A 202 -4.30 0.67 21.83
CA VAL A 202 -4.18 1.50 20.63
C VAL A 202 -5.02 0.91 19.49
N PRO A 203 -5.58 1.75 18.60
CA PRO A 203 -6.21 1.28 17.37
C PRO A 203 -5.17 0.61 16.48
N CYS A 204 -5.43 -0.63 16.10
CA CYS A 204 -4.53 -1.42 15.28
C CYS A 204 -5.26 -2.54 14.56
N TYR A 205 -4.64 -2.98 13.48
CA TYR A 205 -4.96 -4.23 12.81
C TYR A 205 -4.10 -5.34 13.43
N LEU A 206 -4.74 -6.47 13.69
CA LEU A 206 -4.05 -7.63 14.21
C LEU A 206 -3.61 -8.49 13.01
N GLY A 207 -2.36 -8.34 12.60
CA GLY A 207 -1.73 -9.30 11.71
C GLY A 207 -1.27 -10.47 12.56
N HIS A 208 -2.04 -11.55 12.60
CA HIS A 208 -1.47 -12.85 12.96
C HIS A 208 -0.72 -13.34 11.72
N VAL A 209 0.54 -12.91 11.58
CA VAL A 209 1.41 -13.47 10.56
C VAL A 209 2.05 -14.69 11.20
N LEU A 210 1.67 -15.87 10.70
CA LEU A 210 2.44 -17.08 10.90
C LEU A 210 3.61 -16.93 9.91
N THR A 211 4.79 -16.57 10.40
CA THR A 211 6.02 -16.51 9.60
C THR A 211 6.83 -17.77 9.87
N GLU A 212 6.97 -18.59 8.83
CA GLU A 212 7.90 -19.73 8.75
C GLU A 212 9.35 -19.26 8.70
#